data_AF-A0AAN0JF54-F1
#
_entry.id   AF-A0AAN0JF54-F1
#
_cell.length_a   1.000
_cell.length_b   1.000
_cell.length_c   1.000
_cell.angle_alpha   90.00
_cell.angle_beta   90.00
_cell.angle_gamma   90.00
#
_symmetry.space_group_name_H-M   'P 1'
#
loop_
_entity.id
_entity.type
_entity.pdbx_description
1 polymer ?
#
loop_
_entity_poly.entity_id
_entity_poly.type
_entity_poly.pdbx_seq_one_letter_code
_entity_poly.pdbx_strand_id
1 'polypeptide(L)'
;MLKQQSYFLPITLLLICQWIMIMKDWKFEDLHNIIDNKLCYPNSLQEFITGCLNNSTSTGLVREWTYTDIIKMKQDIARGMKLKKQHEVSCLASVVEEICKECNCTSLLDIGSGLGYLGDILMKQCGMKVVGVERVTERVQSAFVRRDVPSVTIDINESQKCVDEINEICTSLGSNVCITGLHCCGDLSPTILHMFYKLIDTVSLLILIPCCYHKRASFNPISETINDILRNEGIQFLSIYGFRLASENSFENWLSQSPSDHQQHCNHVCYRSIAEIIINKYVFLSSASSPLCNRLRKARYDNFDNFSEDFIRMIKELIPDFKDHATIEGALSEAYLRFSPFFSLIEPFTGLQMCIRRSIELLILIDYSLYLKERGLNCQLFNIFDEKISPHNIAIIVKRHN
;
A
#
# COMPACT_ATOMS: atom_id res chain seq x y z
N MET A 1 6.26 38.16 1.76
CA MET A 1 7.61 37.65 1.43
C MET A 1 7.46 36.43 0.50
N LEU A 2 7.08 36.66 -0.76
CA LEU A 2 6.79 35.64 -1.79
C LEU A 2 7.90 35.62 -2.85
N LYS A 3 9.15 35.36 -2.47
CA LYS A 3 10.27 35.29 -3.42
C LYS A 3 11.34 34.30 -2.93
N GLN A 4 11.05 33.00 -2.97
CA GLN A 4 12.10 31.98 -2.98
C GLN A 4 11.70 30.60 -3.56
N GLN A 5 10.46 30.39 -4.03
CA GLN A 5 10.05 29.11 -4.64
C GLN A 5 10.22 29.02 -6.18
N SER A 6 10.71 30.06 -6.85
CA SER A 6 10.66 30.13 -8.33
C SER A 6 11.91 29.62 -9.08
N TYR A 7 13.00 29.26 -8.39
CA TYR A 7 14.26 28.84 -9.06
C TYR A 7 14.44 27.33 -9.15
N PHE A 8 13.72 26.53 -8.35
CA PHE A 8 13.79 25.06 -8.43
C PHE A 8 12.96 24.49 -9.58
N LEU A 9 11.79 25.07 -9.87
CA LEU A 9 10.89 24.56 -10.92
C LEU A 9 11.52 24.51 -12.32
N PRO A 10 12.24 25.54 -12.80
CA PRO A 10 12.78 25.55 -14.16
C PRO A 10 13.87 24.49 -14.38
N ILE A 11 14.73 24.27 -13.37
CA ILE A 11 15.84 23.31 -13.45
C ILE A 11 15.30 21.88 -13.37
N THR A 12 14.39 21.60 -12.44
CA THR A 12 13.76 20.27 -12.33
C THR A 12 12.97 19.92 -13.59
N LEU A 13 12.24 20.87 -14.18
CA LEU A 13 11.54 20.66 -15.45
C LEU A 13 12.51 20.39 -16.60
N LEU A 14 13.64 21.10 -16.66
CA LEU A 14 14.68 20.88 -17.66
C LEU A 14 15.28 19.46 -17.56
N LEU A 15 15.56 19.01 -16.33
CA LEU A 15 16.08 17.67 -16.06
C LEU A 15 15.07 16.59 -16.48
N ILE A 16 13.80 16.73 -16.10
CA ILE A 16 12.75 15.78 -16.48
C ILE A 16 12.59 15.72 -18.01
N CYS A 17 12.64 16.86 -18.71
CA CYS A 17 12.60 16.87 -20.18
C CYS A 17 13.78 16.10 -20.80
N GLN A 18 15.00 16.24 -20.25
CA GLN A 18 16.15 15.46 -20.70
C GLN A 18 15.95 13.96 -20.48
N TRP A 19 15.37 13.55 -19.36
CA TRP A 19 15.07 12.15 -19.08
C TRP A 19 14.08 11.58 -20.09
N ILE A 20 12.98 12.29 -20.35
CA ILE A 20 11.94 11.89 -21.31
C ILE A 20 12.53 11.67 -22.71
N MET A 21 13.39 12.58 -23.17
CA MET A 21 13.99 12.51 -24.50
C MET A 21 14.82 11.24 -24.72
N ILE A 22 15.37 10.67 -23.65
CA ILE A 22 16.22 9.47 -23.69
C ILE A 22 15.37 8.22 -23.45
N MET A 23 14.45 8.28 -22.49
CA MET A 23 13.60 7.16 -22.10
C MET A 23 12.59 6.75 -23.16
N LYS A 24 12.20 7.65 -24.08
CA LYS A 24 11.24 7.33 -25.15
C LYS A 24 11.71 6.19 -26.08
N ASP A 25 13.03 6.00 -26.17
CA ASP A 25 13.67 5.02 -27.04
C ASP A 25 14.08 3.75 -26.28
N TRP A 26 13.81 3.69 -24.97
CA TRP A 26 14.09 2.52 -24.14
C TRP A 26 13.15 1.38 -24.49
N LYS A 27 13.75 0.19 -24.61
CA LYS A 27 13.02 -1.08 -24.71
C LYS A 27 12.85 -1.70 -23.34
N PHE A 28 12.07 -2.77 -23.30
CA PHE A 28 11.86 -3.53 -22.08
C PHE A 28 13.16 -4.03 -21.44
N GLU A 29 14.12 -4.47 -22.26
CA GLU A 29 15.41 -4.97 -21.81
C GLU A 29 16.26 -3.87 -21.16
N ASP A 30 16.05 -2.61 -21.56
CA ASP A 30 16.75 -1.46 -20.99
C ASP A 30 16.27 -1.18 -19.57
N LEU A 31 15.01 -1.49 -19.22
CA LEU A 31 14.47 -1.28 -17.89
C LEU A 31 15.23 -2.03 -16.80
N HIS A 32 15.72 -3.23 -17.11
CA HIS A 32 16.58 -4.01 -16.21
C HIS A 32 17.95 -3.38 -16.02
N ASN A 33 18.48 -2.76 -17.08
CA ASN A 33 19.79 -2.13 -17.09
C ASN A 33 19.82 -0.77 -16.36
N ILE A 34 18.65 -0.21 -16.00
CA ILE A 34 18.50 0.97 -15.15
C ILE A 34 19.18 0.77 -13.79
N ILE A 35 19.05 -0.42 -13.21
CA ILE A 35 19.53 -0.71 -11.85
C ILE A 35 21.01 -1.03 -11.88
N ASP A 36 21.45 -1.75 -12.91
CA ASP A 36 22.83 -2.17 -13.08
C ASP A 36 23.76 -1.03 -13.54
N ASN A 37 23.25 0.20 -13.72
CA ASN A 37 23.97 1.35 -14.30
C ASN A 37 24.64 0.99 -15.65
N LYS A 38 24.04 0.07 -16.42
CA LYS A 38 24.59 -0.40 -17.69
C LYS A 38 24.15 0.45 -18.89
N LEU A 39 23.17 1.32 -18.71
CA LEU A 39 22.74 2.26 -19.73
C LEU A 39 23.51 3.58 -19.66
N CYS A 40 23.74 4.19 -20.82
CA CYS A 40 24.22 5.56 -20.91
C CYS A 40 23.02 6.52 -20.81
N TYR A 41 22.78 7.08 -19.62
CA TYR A 41 21.78 8.13 -19.37
C TYR A 41 22.39 9.26 -18.52
N PRO A 42 21.71 10.43 -18.39
CA PRO A 42 22.28 11.59 -17.72
C PRO A 42 22.62 11.29 -16.25
N ASN A 43 23.73 11.83 -15.74
CA ASN A 43 24.13 11.65 -14.34
C ASN A 43 23.01 12.02 -13.34
N SER A 44 22.19 13.02 -13.66
CA SER A 44 21.05 13.40 -12.82
C SER A 44 20.01 12.28 -12.66
N LEU A 45 19.77 11.49 -13.72
CA LEU A 45 18.88 10.33 -13.67
C LEU A 45 19.52 9.20 -12.86
N GLN A 46 20.82 9.01 -13.02
CA GLN A 46 21.60 8.05 -12.23
C GLN A 46 21.54 8.35 -10.74
N GLU A 47 21.79 9.61 -10.37
CA GLU A 47 21.76 10.11 -9.00
C GLU A 47 20.37 9.95 -8.40
N PHE A 48 19.31 10.24 -9.16
CA PHE A 48 17.93 10.03 -8.71
C PHE A 48 17.66 8.56 -8.40
N ILE A 49 17.93 7.66 -9.34
CA ILE A 49 17.65 6.22 -9.20
C ILE A 49 18.49 5.63 -8.06
N THR A 50 19.79 5.90 -8.06
CA THR A 50 20.71 5.43 -7.02
C THR A 50 20.33 5.99 -5.66
N GLY A 51 19.92 7.26 -5.58
CA GLY A 51 19.43 7.89 -4.36
C GLY A 51 18.17 7.20 -3.82
N CYS A 52 17.19 6.90 -4.67
CA CYS A 52 15.98 6.18 -4.27
C CYS A 52 16.29 4.77 -3.76
N LEU A 53 17.12 4.01 -4.48
CA LEU A 53 17.43 2.61 -4.17
C LEU A 53 18.38 2.44 -2.97
N ASN A 54 19.30 3.38 -2.75
CA ASN A 54 20.18 3.33 -1.58
C ASN A 54 19.46 3.78 -0.31
N ASN A 55 18.64 4.83 -0.37
CA ASN A 55 17.90 5.32 0.80
C ASN A 55 16.86 4.31 1.29
N SER A 56 16.34 3.46 0.41
CA SER A 56 15.40 2.41 0.79
C SER A 56 16.03 1.22 1.51
N THR A 57 17.33 0.97 1.31
CA THR A 57 18.04 -0.23 1.80
C THR A 57 19.09 0.08 2.88
N SER A 58 19.71 1.27 2.85
CA SER A 58 20.95 1.57 3.57
C SER A 58 20.78 2.44 4.82
N THR A 59 19.56 2.88 5.15
CA THR A 59 19.34 3.82 6.26
C THR A 59 19.50 3.20 7.65
N GLY A 60 19.61 1.86 7.76
CA GLY A 60 19.61 1.14 9.04
C GLY A 60 18.31 1.30 9.85
N LEU A 61 17.34 2.04 9.29
CA LEU A 61 16.08 2.41 9.91
C LEU A 61 15.14 1.20 9.99
N VAL A 62 15.12 0.40 8.93
CA VAL A 62 14.41 -0.87 8.86
C VAL A 62 15.43 -1.98 8.97
N ARG A 63 15.19 -2.90 9.90
CA ARG A 63 16.04 -4.09 10.09
C ARG A 63 15.38 -5.32 9.49
N GLU A 64 16.16 -6.32 9.14
CA GLU A 64 15.60 -7.63 8.78
C GLU A 64 15.26 -8.42 10.04
N TRP A 65 14.06 -9.00 10.09
CA TRP A 65 13.73 -9.96 11.14
C TRP A 65 14.48 -11.27 10.88
N THR A 66 15.31 -11.68 11.83
CA THR A 66 16.01 -12.96 11.74
C THR A 66 15.18 -14.03 12.44
N TYR A 67 14.49 -14.84 11.65
CA TYR A 67 13.69 -15.94 12.19
C TYR A 67 14.57 -17.00 12.83
N THR A 68 14.30 -17.32 14.09
CA THR A 68 14.81 -18.53 14.74
C THR A 68 14.18 -19.76 14.12
N ASP A 69 12.84 -19.79 14.08
CA ASP A 69 12.02 -20.75 13.36
C ASP A 69 10.77 -20.05 12.82
N ILE A 70 10.40 -20.34 11.57
CA ILE A 70 9.10 -19.92 11.03
C ILE A 70 8.08 -20.99 11.38
N ILE A 71 6.98 -20.58 12.03
CA ILE A 71 5.85 -21.46 12.36
C ILE A 71 5.33 -22.09 11.06
N LYS A 72 5.49 -23.41 10.97
CA LYS A 72 4.92 -24.19 9.88
C LYS A 72 3.43 -24.38 10.13
N MET A 73 2.63 -23.72 9.30
CA MET A 73 1.17 -23.81 9.35
C MET A 73 0.69 -25.24 9.06
N LYS A 74 -0.16 -25.78 9.94
CA LYS A 74 -0.80 -27.08 9.72
C LYS A 74 -1.84 -27.01 8.59
N GLN A 75 -2.07 -28.13 7.91
CA GLN A 75 -2.95 -28.18 6.72
C GLN A 75 -4.40 -27.78 7.02
N ASP A 76 -4.92 -28.12 8.19
CA ASP A 76 -6.26 -27.76 8.66
C ASP A 76 -6.41 -26.24 8.83
N ILE A 77 -5.38 -25.58 9.35
CA ILE A 77 -5.32 -24.11 9.48
C ILE A 77 -5.12 -23.42 8.13
N ALA A 78 -4.31 -24.02 7.24
CA ALA A 78 -4.04 -23.50 5.89
C ALA A 78 -5.29 -23.43 4.99
N ARG A 79 -6.35 -24.15 5.35
CA ARG A 79 -7.57 -24.27 4.55
C ARG A 79 -8.22 -22.90 4.29
N GLY A 80 -8.38 -22.58 3.01
CA GLY A 80 -9.01 -21.35 2.55
C GLY A 80 -8.05 -20.16 2.39
N MET A 81 -6.75 -20.33 2.65
CA MET A 81 -5.73 -19.30 2.41
C MET A 81 -4.97 -19.53 1.10
N LYS A 82 -4.77 -18.46 0.33
CA LYS A 82 -3.79 -18.42 -0.77
C LYS A 82 -2.37 -18.46 -0.20
N LEU A 83 -1.39 -18.90 -1.01
CA LEU A 83 0.02 -19.01 -0.60
C LEU A 83 0.58 -17.71 0.01
N LYS A 84 0.33 -16.56 -0.60
CA LYS A 84 0.70 -15.25 -0.04
C LYS A 84 0.16 -15.04 1.38
N LYS A 85 -1.12 -15.39 1.63
CA LYS A 85 -1.73 -15.21 2.94
C LYS A 85 -1.14 -16.19 3.97
N GLN A 86 -0.84 -17.42 3.55
CA GLN A 86 -0.17 -18.40 4.41
C GLN A 86 1.23 -17.91 4.83
N HIS A 87 1.99 -17.35 3.89
CA HIS A 87 3.30 -16.74 4.14
C HIS A 87 3.20 -15.60 5.16
N GLU A 88 2.33 -14.62 4.91
CA GLU A 88 2.14 -13.47 5.81
C GLU A 88 1.72 -13.89 7.22
N VAL A 89 0.75 -14.81 7.33
CA VAL A 89 0.25 -15.29 8.62
C VAL A 89 1.31 -16.08 9.37
N SER A 90 2.06 -16.96 8.69
CA SER A 90 3.12 -17.75 9.33
C SER A 90 4.26 -16.86 9.83
N CYS A 91 4.73 -15.92 9.00
CA CYS A 91 5.79 -14.99 9.36
C CYS A 91 5.38 -14.09 10.53
N LEU A 92 4.18 -13.48 10.47
CA LEU A 92 3.70 -12.62 11.54
C LEU A 92 3.45 -13.40 12.83
N ALA A 93 2.84 -14.58 12.75
CA ALA A 93 2.62 -15.40 13.94
C ALA A 93 3.94 -15.77 14.64
N SER A 94 5.00 -16.02 13.87
CA SER A 94 6.34 -16.31 14.40
C SER A 94 6.93 -15.10 15.13
N VAL A 95 6.84 -13.91 14.54
CA VAL A 95 7.30 -12.65 15.17
C VAL A 95 6.51 -12.35 16.44
N VAL A 96 5.18 -12.49 16.38
CA VAL A 96 4.29 -12.29 17.54
C VAL A 96 4.64 -13.26 18.65
N GLU A 97 4.77 -14.55 18.36
CA GLU A 97 5.10 -15.57 19.35
C GLU A 97 6.45 -15.30 20.02
N GLU A 98 7.48 -14.98 19.22
CA GLU A 98 8.83 -14.69 19.72
C GLU A 98 8.84 -13.48 20.67
N ILE A 99 8.29 -12.34 20.23
CA ILE A 99 8.24 -11.12 21.04
C ILE A 99 7.36 -11.30 22.27
N CYS A 100 6.22 -11.97 22.13
CA CYS A 100 5.31 -12.18 23.25
C CYS A 100 5.95 -13.08 24.32
N LYS A 101 6.70 -14.11 23.92
CA LYS A 101 7.49 -14.94 24.86
C LYS A 101 8.55 -14.12 25.59
N GLU A 102 9.32 -13.30 24.88
CA GLU A 102 10.33 -12.41 25.50
C GLU A 102 9.74 -11.47 26.55
N CYS A 103 8.50 -11.02 26.32
CA CYS A 103 7.82 -10.04 27.15
C CYS A 103 6.80 -10.65 28.13
N ASN A 104 6.78 -11.98 28.29
CA ASN A 104 5.82 -12.72 29.11
C ASN A 104 4.35 -12.32 28.84
N CYS A 105 4.01 -12.12 27.57
CA CYS A 105 2.67 -11.80 27.09
C CYS A 105 2.03 -13.07 26.51
N THR A 106 0.83 -13.41 26.98
CA THR A 106 0.07 -14.58 26.47
C THR A 106 -1.29 -14.20 25.89
N SER A 107 -1.61 -12.91 25.89
CA SER A 107 -2.92 -12.37 25.56
C SER A 107 -2.80 -11.38 24.41
N LEU A 108 -3.66 -11.53 23.41
CA LEU A 108 -3.55 -10.80 22.15
C LEU A 108 -4.89 -10.31 21.62
N LEU A 109 -4.88 -9.07 21.15
CA LEU A 109 -5.96 -8.43 20.44
C LEU A 109 -5.57 -8.27 18.95
N ASP A 110 -6.24 -8.99 18.06
CA ASP A 110 -6.00 -8.95 16.60
C ASP A 110 -6.96 -7.95 15.94
N ILE A 111 -6.48 -6.73 15.67
CA ILE A 111 -7.30 -5.66 15.07
C ILE A 111 -7.27 -5.76 13.55
N GLY A 112 -8.46 -5.79 12.95
CA GLY A 112 -8.60 -6.10 11.52
C GLY A 112 -8.49 -7.60 11.24
N SER A 113 -8.90 -8.42 12.20
CA SER A 113 -8.74 -9.89 12.20
C SER A 113 -9.32 -10.62 10.98
N GLY A 114 -10.25 -10.01 10.24
CA GLY A 114 -10.79 -10.58 9.01
C GLY A 114 -11.51 -11.90 9.28
N LEU A 115 -11.04 -12.97 8.63
CA LEU A 115 -11.59 -14.32 8.80
C LEU A 115 -10.93 -15.10 9.95
N GLY A 116 -10.15 -14.44 10.81
CA GLY A 116 -9.52 -15.01 12.00
C GLY A 116 -8.30 -15.88 11.74
N TYR A 117 -7.63 -15.74 10.60
CA TYR A 117 -6.50 -16.62 10.23
C TYR A 117 -5.30 -16.50 11.16
N LEU A 118 -4.94 -15.27 11.57
CA LEU A 118 -3.83 -15.04 12.50
C LEU A 118 -4.19 -15.51 13.91
N GLY A 119 -5.39 -15.19 14.39
CA GLY A 119 -5.87 -15.70 15.67
C GLY A 119 -5.91 -17.23 15.75
N ASP A 120 -6.32 -17.91 14.68
CA ASP A 120 -6.40 -19.38 14.62
C ASP A 120 -5.03 -20.04 14.84
N ILE A 121 -3.99 -19.58 14.14
CA ILE A 121 -2.64 -20.12 14.31
C ILE A 121 -2.06 -19.79 15.69
N LEU A 122 -2.26 -18.57 16.19
CA LEU A 122 -1.75 -18.14 17.50
C LEU A 122 -2.43 -18.90 18.66
N MET A 123 -3.72 -19.18 18.55
CA MET A 123 -4.43 -19.99 19.55
C MET A 123 -3.99 -21.46 19.50
N LYS A 124 -4.04 -22.09 18.31
CA LYS A 124 -3.87 -23.55 18.17
C LYS A 124 -2.42 -24.02 18.16
N GLN A 125 -1.48 -23.18 17.74
CA GLN A 125 -0.07 -23.54 17.65
C GLN A 125 0.81 -22.81 18.67
N CYS A 126 0.44 -21.59 19.10
CA CYS A 126 1.22 -20.82 20.07
C CYS A 126 0.61 -20.80 21.49
N GLY A 127 -0.63 -21.27 21.67
CA GLY A 127 -1.31 -21.33 22.97
C GLY A 127 -1.71 -19.96 23.54
N MET A 128 -1.82 -18.93 22.69
CA MET A 128 -2.18 -17.58 23.11
C MET A 128 -3.70 -17.43 23.30
N LYS A 129 -4.11 -16.56 24.22
CA LYS A 129 -5.49 -16.10 24.34
C LYS A 129 -5.72 -14.98 23.32
N VAL A 130 -6.59 -15.19 22.34
CA VAL A 130 -6.82 -14.23 21.27
C VAL A 130 -8.27 -13.76 21.24
N VAL A 131 -8.46 -12.45 21.07
CA VAL A 131 -9.73 -11.87 20.63
C VAL A 131 -9.49 -11.09 19.34
N GLY A 132 -10.25 -11.41 18.29
CA GLY A 132 -10.26 -10.66 17.04
C GLY A 132 -11.21 -9.47 17.10
N VAL A 133 -10.81 -8.34 16.52
CA VAL A 133 -11.67 -7.19 16.27
C VAL A 133 -11.81 -6.99 14.77
N GLU A 134 -13.03 -6.92 14.27
CA GLU A 134 -13.32 -6.72 12.85
C GLU A 134 -14.60 -5.90 12.69
N ARG A 135 -14.66 -5.02 11.70
CA ARG A 135 -15.80 -4.13 11.46
C ARG A 135 -16.95 -4.81 10.72
N VAL A 136 -16.68 -5.92 10.03
CA VAL A 136 -17.67 -6.67 9.24
C VAL A 136 -18.20 -7.88 10.03
N THR A 137 -19.46 -7.83 10.45
CA THR A 137 -20.12 -8.87 11.26
C THR A 137 -20.07 -10.26 10.61
N GLU A 138 -20.24 -10.37 9.30
CA GLU A 138 -20.21 -11.66 8.60
C GLU A 138 -18.83 -12.34 8.68
N ARG A 139 -17.77 -11.53 8.76
CA ARG A 139 -16.40 -12.03 8.92
C ARG A 139 -16.14 -12.49 10.34
N VAL A 140 -16.63 -11.76 11.34
CA VAL A 140 -16.62 -12.15 12.77
C VAL A 140 -17.32 -13.51 12.95
N GLN A 141 -18.52 -13.66 12.40
CA GLN A 141 -19.25 -14.93 12.43
C GLN A 141 -18.48 -16.06 11.73
N SER A 142 -17.86 -15.76 10.57
CA SER A 142 -17.05 -16.73 9.84
C SER A 142 -15.79 -17.14 10.58
N ALA A 143 -15.13 -16.23 11.30
CA ALA A 143 -13.96 -16.50 12.13
C ALA A 143 -14.33 -17.46 13.27
N PHE A 144 -15.44 -17.19 13.97
CA PHE A 144 -15.94 -18.05 15.03
C PHE A 144 -16.34 -19.43 14.49
N VAL A 145 -17.25 -19.51 13.52
CA VAL A 145 -17.79 -20.78 13.03
C VAL A 145 -16.74 -21.68 12.38
N ARG A 146 -15.80 -21.09 11.62
CA ARG A 146 -14.85 -21.88 10.83
C ARG A 146 -13.54 -22.19 11.56
N ARG A 147 -13.18 -21.37 12.57
CA ARG A 147 -11.85 -21.45 13.20
C ARG A 147 -11.89 -21.47 14.72
N ASP A 148 -13.05 -21.20 15.32
CA ASP A 148 -13.23 -21.10 16.77
C ASP A 148 -12.39 -19.96 17.38
N VAL A 149 -12.24 -18.86 16.63
CA VAL A 149 -11.56 -17.65 17.10
C VAL A 149 -12.59 -16.69 17.69
N PRO A 150 -12.51 -16.37 18.99
CA PRO A 150 -13.36 -15.34 19.60
C PRO A 150 -13.15 -14.01 18.87
N SER A 151 -14.22 -13.37 18.44
CA SER A 151 -14.13 -12.10 17.72
C SER A 151 -15.34 -11.21 17.98
N VAL A 152 -15.15 -9.90 17.93
CA VAL A 152 -16.19 -8.90 18.15
C VAL A 152 -16.31 -7.93 16.98
N THR A 153 -17.52 -7.45 16.74
CA THR A 153 -17.78 -6.45 15.70
C THR A 153 -17.56 -5.04 16.26
N ILE A 154 -16.45 -4.39 15.90
CA ILE A 154 -16.17 -2.99 16.28
C ILE A 154 -15.57 -2.26 15.08
N ASP A 155 -16.10 -1.08 14.78
CA ASP A 155 -15.49 -0.15 13.83
C ASP A 155 -14.53 0.79 14.57
N ILE A 156 -13.25 0.42 14.56
CA ILE A 156 -12.18 1.10 15.30
C ILE A 156 -12.07 2.57 14.89
N ASN A 157 -12.15 3.46 15.87
CA ASN A 157 -12.04 4.91 15.69
C ASN A 157 -11.51 5.58 16.98
N GLU A 158 -11.15 6.86 16.91
CA GLU A 158 -10.53 7.59 18.02
C GLU A 158 -11.51 8.09 19.10
N SER A 159 -12.79 7.73 19.05
CA SER A 159 -13.74 8.14 20.08
C SER A 159 -13.43 7.49 21.43
N GLN A 160 -13.66 8.23 22.52
CA GLN A 160 -13.46 7.71 23.87
C GLN A 160 -14.27 6.42 24.12
N LYS A 161 -15.51 6.35 23.60
CA LYS A 161 -16.33 5.14 23.67
C LYS A 161 -15.63 3.92 23.07
N CYS A 162 -15.00 4.06 21.91
CA CYS A 162 -14.29 2.96 21.27
C CYS A 162 -13.04 2.57 22.06
N VAL A 163 -12.30 3.55 22.59
CA VAL A 163 -11.16 3.29 23.48
C VAL A 163 -11.59 2.52 24.73
N ASP A 164 -12.69 2.92 25.37
CA ASP A 164 -13.23 2.26 26.56
C ASP A 164 -13.63 0.81 26.27
N GLU A 165 -14.36 0.57 25.16
CA GLU A 165 -14.77 -0.77 24.73
C GLU A 165 -13.57 -1.69 24.45
N ILE A 166 -12.52 -1.17 23.80
CA ILE A 166 -11.29 -1.93 23.57
C ILE A 166 -10.54 -2.16 24.89
N ASN A 167 -10.53 -1.19 25.80
CA ASN A 167 -9.91 -1.36 27.11
C ASN A 167 -10.59 -2.44 27.95
N GLU A 168 -11.92 -2.53 27.90
CA GLU A 168 -12.70 -3.60 28.54
C GLU A 168 -12.31 -4.98 28.00
N ILE A 169 -12.18 -5.12 26.67
CA ILE A 169 -11.72 -6.36 26.04
C ILE A 169 -10.29 -6.70 26.48
N CYS A 170 -9.36 -5.75 26.42
CA CYS A 170 -7.99 -5.94 26.89
C CYS A 170 -7.96 -6.37 28.37
N THR A 171 -8.74 -5.72 29.22
CA THR A 171 -8.84 -6.05 30.66
C THR A 171 -9.36 -7.48 30.87
N SER A 172 -10.34 -7.92 30.06
CA SER A 172 -10.86 -9.30 30.11
C SER A 172 -9.83 -10.34 29.68
N LEU A 173 -8.91 -9.96 28.79
CA LEU A 173 -7.79 -10.78 28.34
C LEU A 173 -6.66 -10.86 29.39
N GLY A 174 -6.56 -9.87 30.29
CA GLY A 174 -5.61 -9.79 31.39
C GLY A 174 -4.78 -8.51 31.36
N SER A 175 -3.73 -8.47 32.18
CA SER A 175 -2.68 -7.44 32.06
C SER A 175 -1.64 -7.88 31.01
N ASN A 176 -0.89 -6.93 30.45
CA ASN A 176 0.20 -7.20 29.49
C ASN A 176 -0.31 -7.77 28.16
N VAL A 177 -1.28 -7.10 27.52
CA VAL A 177 -1.85 -7.50 26.22
C VAL A 177 -0.99 -7.03 25.06
N CYS A 178 -0.87 -7.85 24.02
CA CYS A 178 -0.31 -7.46 22.72
C CYS A 178 -1.42 -7.06 21.75
N ILE A 179 -1.33 -5.88 21.15
CA ILE A 179 -2.12 -5.54 19.97
C ILE A 179 -1.34 -5.93 18.73
N THR A 180 -1.98 -6.65 17.82
CA THR A 180 -1.45 -6.90 16.48
C THR A 180 -2.47 -6.57 15.40
N GLY A 181 -2.00 -6.42 14.17
CA GLY A 181 -2.87 -6.26 13.01
C GLY A 181 -2.13 -6.48 11.70
N LEU A 182 -2.60 -7.46 10.93
CA LEU A 182 -2.07 -7.80 9.62
C LEU A 182 -2.84 -7.05 8.52
N HIS A 183 -2.18 -6.11 7.84
CA HIS A 183 -2.75 -5.23 6.81
C HIS A 183 -3.75 -4.20 7.35
N CYS A 184 -3.32 -3.40 8.33
CA CYS A 184 -4.12 -2.31 8.88
C CYS A 184 -4.23 -1.15 7.88
N CYS A 185 -5.26 -1.23 7.03
CA CYS A 185 -5.47 -0.35 5.90
C CYS A 185 -5.78 1.10 6.29
N GLY A 186 -5.14 2.08 5.64
CA GLY A 186 -5.54 3.48 5.70
C GLY A 186 -5.50 4.05 7.12
N ASP A 187 -6.59 4.70 7.56
CA ASP A 187 -6.67 5.35 8.87
C ASP A 187 -6.68 4.35 10.05
N LEU A 188 -6.89 3.06 9.81
CA LEU A 188 -6.83 2.06 10.88
C LEU A 188 -5.45 2.03 11.55
N SER A 189 -4.38 2.19 10.76
CA SER A 189 -3.01 2.22 11.30
C SER A 189 -2.79 3.37 12.30
N PRO A 190 -2.94 4.66 11.94
CA PRO A 190 -2.75 5.76 12.88
C PRO A 190 -3.72 5.72 14.07
N THR A 191 -4.97 5.26 13.88
CA THR A 191 -5.91 5.08 14.99
C THR A 191 -5.42 4.03 15.98
N ILE A 192 -4.86 2.90 15.53
CA ILE A 192 -4.26 1.90 16.43
C ILE A 192 -3.05 2.48 17.17
N LEU A 193 -2.20 3.28 16.52
CA LEU A 193 -1.08 3.96 17.20
C LEU A 193 -1.58 4.88 18.32
N HIS A 194 -2.65 5.63 18.06
CA HIS A 194 -3.29 6.48 19.07
C HIS A 194 -3.90 5.65 20.21
N MET A 195 -4.63 4.58 19.89
CA MET A 195 -5.21 3.67 20.89
C MET A 195 -4.14 3.03 21.76
N PHE A 196 -3.06 2.55 21.16
CA PHE A 196 -1.94 1.97 21.90
C PHE A 196 -1.47 2.94 22.97
N TYR A 197 -1.23 4.21 22.62
CA TYR A 197 -0.85 5.25 23.59
C TYR A 197 -1.88 5.42 24.72
N LYS A 198 -3.18 5.40 24.43
CA LYS A 198 -4.26 5.55 25.42
C LYS A 198 -4.42 4.35 26.35
N LEU A 199 -4.10 3.14 25.88
CA LEU A 199 -4.27 1.89 26.62
C LEU A 199 -3.01 1.53 27.43
N ILE A 200 -2.42 2.51 28.12
CA ILE A 200 -1.14 2.37 28.85
C ILE A 200 -1.19 1.31 29.96
N ASP A 201 -2.33 1.17 30.64
CA ASP A 201 -2.45 0.30 31.80
C ASP A 201 -2.66 -1.19 31.46
N THR A 202 -3.08 -1.50 30.24
CA THR A 202 -3.49 -2.86 29.83
C THR A 202 -2.62 -3.44 28.72
N VAL A 203 -2.17 -2.60 27.78
CA VAL A 203 -1.46 -3.04 26.57
C VAL A 203 0.03 -2.71 26.72
N SER A 204 0.90 -3.66 26.42
CA SER A 204 2.36 -3.50 26.56
C SER A 204 3.11 -3.63 25.25
N LEU A 205 2.51 -4.31 24.26
CA LEU A 205 3.14 -4.62 22.99
C LEU A 205 2.25 -4.20 21.82
N LEU A 206 2.87 -3.67 20.78
CA LEU A 206 2.23 -3.41 19.49
C LEU A 206 3.08 -4.01 18.38
N ILE A 207 2.47 -4.83 17.52
CA ILE A 207 3.08 -5.39 16.32
C ILE A 207 2.13 -5.16 15.15
N LEU A 208 2.37 -4.14 14.34
CA LEU A 208 1.44 -3.65 13.34
C LEU A 208 2.04 -3.70 11.94
N ILE A 209 1.26 -4.14 10.95
CA ILE A 209 1.63 -4.08 9.52
C ILE A 209 0.69 -3.10 8.83
N PRO A 210 1.10 -1.83 8.64
CA PRO A 210 0.35 -0.86 7.86
C PRO A 210 0.30 -1.25 6.37
N CYS A 211 -0.79 -0.90 5.69
CA CYS A 211 -0.88 -1.03 4.24
C CYS A 211 -1.93 -0.09 3.64
N CYS A 212 -2.06 -0.08 2.32
CA CYS A 212 -3.08 0.69 1.58
C CYS A 212 -3.19 2.15 2.04
N TYR A 213 -2.06 2.83 2.19
CA TYR A 213 -1.97 4.18 2.76
C TYR A 213 -2.85 5.22 2.03
N HIS A 214 -3.17 5.00 0.76
CA HIS A 214 -4.11 5.82 -0.03
C HIS A 214 -5.55 5.81 0.45
N LYS A 215 -5.93 4.90 1.36
CA LYS A 215 -7.28 4.82 1.94
C LYS A 215 -7.47 5.73 3.16
N ARG A 216 -6.47 6.57 3.50
CA ARG A 216 -6.60 7.58 4.54
C ARG A 216 -7.51 8.71 4.11
N ALA A 217 -8.29 9.25 5.04
CA ALA A 217 -9.09 10.45 4.83
C ALA A 217 -8.23 11.72 4.77
N SER A 218 -7.11 11.73 5.49
CA SER A 218 -6.14 12.83 5.52
C SER A 218 -4.76 12.36 5.08
N PHE A 219 -4.13 13.16 4.22
CA PHE A 219 -2.77 12.93 3.71
C PHE A 219 -1.72 13.78 4.43
N ASN A 220 -2.09 14.37 5.58
CA ASN A 220 -1.13 15.07 6.43
C ASN A 220 -0.36 14.06 7.31
N PRO A 221 0.89 14.40 7.68
CA PRO A 221 1.65 13.62 8.65
C PRO A 221 1.00 13.73 10.03
N ILE A 222 1.12 12.67 10.83
CA ILE A 222 0.56 12.62 12.19
C ILE A 222 1.55 13.10 13.26
N SER A 223 2.87 13.07 12.98
CA SER A 223 3.92 13.56 13.89
C SER A 223 4.06 15.08 13.84
N GLU A 224 4.33 15.68 14.99
CA GLU A 224 4.63 17.12 15.07
C GLU A 224 5.95 17.45 14.37
N THR A 225 6.94 16.55 14.50
CA THR A 225 8.27 16.69 13.92
C THR A 225 8.22 16.85 12.39
N ILE A 226 7.51 15.96 11.69
CA ILE A 226 7.39 16.07 10.23
C ILE A 226 6.56 17.29 9.84
N ASN A 227 5.49 17.59 10.60
CA ASN A 227 4.71 18.82 10.36
C ASN A 227 5.57 20.08 10.46
N ASP A 228 6.47 20.17 11.45
CA ASP A 228 7.38 21.31 11.62
C ASP A 228 8.37 21.44 10.48
N ILE A 229 9.00 20.34 10.07
CA ILE A 229 9.93 20.31 8.93
C ILE A 229 9.23 20.81 7.67
N LEU A 230 8.05 20.25 7.36
CA LEU A 230 7.29 20.63 6.16
C LEU A 230 6.85 22.10 6.18
N ARG A 231 6.43 22.62 7.35
CA ARG A 231 6.07 24.04 7.51
C ARG A 231 7.28 24.95 7.29
N ASN A 232 8.44 24.60 7.85
CA ASN A 232 9.66 25.39 7.74
C ASN A 232 10.20 25.43 6.30
N GLU A 233 10.15 24.29 5.60
CA GLU A 233 10.58 24.19 4.20
C GLU A 233 9.51 24.70 3.20
N GLY A 234 8.28 24.93 3.66
CA GLY A 234 7.16 25.33 2.81
C GLY A 234 6.76 24.25 1.79
N ILE A 235 6.89 22.97 2.16
CA ILE A 235 6.62 21.80 1.32
C ILE A 235 5.37 21.07 1.83
N GLN A 236 4.53 20.59 0.91
CA GLN A 236 3.42 19.70 1.25
C GLN A 236 3.92 18.26 1.39
N PHE A 237 3.34 17.47 2.31
CA PHE A 237 3.81 16.11 2.59
C PHE A 237 3.77 15.18 1.37
N LEU A 238 2.61 14.59 1.11
CA LEU A 238 2.38 13.68 -0.01
C LEU A 238 0.96 13.88 -0.52
N SER A 239 0.80 13.84 -1.83
CA SER A 239 -0.53 13.77 -2.44
C SER A 239 -1.08 12.35 -2.33
N ILE A 240 -2.37 12.17 -2.63
CA ILE A 240 -2.99 10.84 -2.78
C ILE A 240 -2.20 9.92 -3.72
N TYR A 241 -1.51 10.46 -4.73
CA TYR A 241 -0.69 9.70 -5.66
C TYR A 241 0.58 9.15 -4.99
N GLY A 242 1.21 9.91 -4.09
CA GLY A 242 2.32 9.41 -3.28
C GLY A 242 1.85 8.28 -2.36
N PHE A 243 0.72 8.47 -1.69
CA PHE A 243 0.11 7.43 -0.85
C PHE A 243 -0.31 6.17 -1.62
N ARG A 244 -0.77 6.31 -2.87
CA ARG A 244 -1.04 5.18 -3.78
C ARG A 244 0.25 4.47 -4.14
N LEU A 245 1.28 5.22 -4.51
CA LEU A 245 2.58 4.68 -4.87
C LEU A 245 3.21 3.89 -3.70
N ALA A 246 3.13 4.39 -2.46
CA ALA A 246 3.53 3.64 -1.28
C ALA A 246 2.72 2.34 -1.06
N SER A 247 1.52 2.25 -1.65
CA SER A 247 0.64 1.07 -1.60
C SER A 247 0.83 0.11 -2.78
N GLU A 248 1.72 0.43 -3.73
CA GLU A 248 1.95 -0.40 -4.92
C GLU A 248 2.82 -1.62 -4.61
N ASN A 249 2.91 -2.50 -5.61
CA ASN A 249 3.78 -3.67 -5.57
C ASN A 249 5.28 -3.29 -5.49
N SER A 250 6.13 -4.27 -5.20
CA SER A 250 7.57 -4.03 -5.09
C SER A 250 8.23 -3.81 -6.45
N PHE A 251 9.35 -3.09 -6.43
CA PHE A 251 10.17 -2.87 -7.61
C PHE A 251 10.68 -4.18 -8.19
N GLU A 252 11.11 -5.11 -7.34
CA GLU A 252 11.54 -6.45 -7.76
C GLU A 252 10.43 -7.23 -8.48
N ASN A 253 9.19 -7.11 -8.00
CA ASN A 253 8.05 -7.75 -8.67
C ASN A 253 7.79 -7.14 -10.04
N TRP A 254 7.85 -5.82 -10.16
CA TRP A 254 7.74 -5.15 -11.46
C TRP A 254 8.86 -5.57 -12.42
N LEU A 255 10.10 -5.68 -11.96
CA LEU A 255 11.21 -6.17 -12.80
C LEU A 255 11.03 -7.61 -13.24
N SER A 256 10.46 -8.47 -12.38
CA SER A 256 10.26 -9.89 -12.70
C SER A 256 9.17 -10.18 -13.72
N GLN A 257 8.41 -9.17 -14.14
CA GLN A 257 7.35 -9.30 -15.12
C GLN A 257 7.90 -9.57 -16.53
N SER A 258 7.14 -10.30 -17.34
CA SER A 258 7.53 -10.62 -18.71
C SER A 258 7.31 -9.42 -19.64
N PRO A 259 7.98 -9.36 -20.82
CA PRO A 259 7.71 -8.31 -21.80
C PRO A 259 6.22 -8.18 -22.16
N SER A 260 5.48 -9.30 -22.16
CA SER A 260 4.04 -9.33 -22.41
C SER A 260 3.24 -8.67 -21.28
N ASP A 261 3.65 -8.84 -20.02
CA ASP A 261 2.98 -8.23 -18.87
C ASP A 261 3.15 -6.70 -18.90
N HIS A 262 4.36 -6.22 -19.24
CA HIS A 262 4.63 -4.80 -19.41
C HIS A 262 3.85 -4.19 -20.58
N GLN A 263 3.80 -4.89 -21.73
CA GLN A 263 2.97 -4.44 -22.85
C GLN A 263 1.49 -4.36 -22.45
N GLN A 264 1.00 -5.35 -21.70
CA GLN A 264 -0.38 -5.35 -21.21
C GLN A 264 -0.65 -4.20 -20.23
N HIS A 265 0.28 -3.91 -19.32
CA HIS A 265 0.19 -2.77 -18.40
C HIS A 265 0.18 -1.44 -19.17
N CYS A 266 1.10 -1.25 -20.11
CA CYS A 266 1.15 -0.10 -21.01
C CYS A 266 -0.18 0.10 -21.73
N ASN A 267 -0.71 -0.93 -22.39
CA ASN A 267 -2.01 -0.86 -23.06
C ASN A 267 -3.14 -0.50 -22.09
N HIS A 268 -3.15 -1.10 -20.91
CA HIS A 268 -4.16 -0.82 -19.90
C HIS A 268 -4.16 0.65 -19.46
N VAL A 269 -2.98 1.22 -19.18
CA VAL A 269 -2.85 2.64 -18.82
C VAL A 269 -3.27 3.52 -19.99
N CYS A 270 -2.67 3.34 -21.17
CA CYS A 270 -2.89 4.19 -22.33
C CYS A 270 -4.33 4.19 -22.82
N TYR A 271 -4.92 3.02 -23.05
CA TYR A 271 -6.27 2.91 -23.61
C TYR A 271 -7.31 3.42 -22.63
N ARG A 272 -7.12 3.14 -21.34
CA ARG A 272 -7.99 3.68 -20.29
C ARG A 272 -7.89 5.20 -20.22
N SER A 273 -6.70 5.79 -20.28
CA SER A 273 -6.54 7.25 -20.30
C SER A 273 -7.22 7.88 -21.52
N ILE A 274 -7.10 7.26 -22.70
CA ILE A 274 -7.83 7.69 -23.90
C ILE A 274 -9.34 7.63 -23.67
N ALA A 275 -9.87 6.51 -23.15
CA ALA A 275 -11.29 6.41 -22.83
C ALA A 275 -11.74 7.47 -21.81
N GLU A 276 -10.95 7.76 -20.78
CA GLU A 276 -11.26 8.81 -19.80
C GLU A 276 -11.35 10.20 -20.45
N ILE A 277 -10.49 10.52 -21.43
CA ILE A 277 -10.58 11.76 -22.22
C ILE A 277 -11.91 11.82 -22.99
N ILE A 278 -12.27 10.72 -23.66
CA ILE A 278 -13.50 10.66 -24.45
C ILE A 278 -14.75 10.75 -23.56
N ILE A 279 -14.74 10.05 -22.42
CA ILE A 279 -15.84 10.10 -21.44
C ILE A 279 -16.03 11.54 -20.96
N ASN A 280 -14.96 12.20 -20.54
CA ASN A 280 -15.06 13.56 -20.02
C ASN A 280 -15.51 14.57 -21.07
N LYS A 281 -15.10 14.39 -22.33
CA LYS A 281 -15.39 15.34 -23.42
C LYS A 281 -16.78 15.16 -24.05
N TYR A 282 -17.25 13.93 -24.21
CA TYR A 282 -18.45 13.63 -25.01
C TYR A 282 -19.60 13.02 -24.19
N VAL A 283 -19.28 12.36 -23.08
CA VAL A 283 -20.24 11.56 -22.32
C VAL A 283 -20.66 12.28 -21.02
N PHE A 284 -19.79 13.14 -20.48
CA PHE A 284 -20.03 13.96 -19.28
C PHE A 284 -20.49 13.16 -18.05
N LEU A 285 -20.02 11.92 -17.91
CA LEU A 285 -20.27 11.13 -16.70
C LEU A 285 -19.37 11.62 -15.57
N SER A 286 -19.94 11.83 -14.37
CA SER A 286 -19.15 12.11 -13.18
C SER A 286 -18.21 10.93 -12.85
N SER A 287 -16.94 11.26 -12.62
CA SER A 287 -15.79 10.36 -12.79
C SER A 287 -15.53 9.38 -11.64
N ALA A 288 -16.22 9.47 -10.51
CA ALA A 288 -15.86 8.71 -9.32
C ALA A 288 -16.60 7.36 -9.16
N SER A 289 -17.79 7.20 -9.74
CA SER A 289 -18.67 6.04 -9.44
C SER A 289 -19.57 5.61 -10.60
N SER A 290 -19.21 5.92 -11.85
CA SER A 290 -20.06 5.56 -12.99
C SER A 290 -20.02 4.05 -13.28
N PRO A 291 -21.13 3.43 -13.70
CA PRO A 291 -21.16 2.03 -14.17
C PRO A 291 -20.10 1.75 -15.24
N LEU A 292 -19.76 2.75 -16.05
CA LEU A 292 -18.74 2.67 -17.10
C LEU A 292 -17.34 2.41 -16.52
N CYS A 293 -16.95 3.10 -15.44
CA CYS A 293 -15.66 2.89 -14.79
C CYS A 293 -15.49 1.45 -14.26
N ASN A 294 -16.58 0.79 -13.85
CA ASN A 294 -16.55 -0.60 -13.41
C ASN A 294 -16.50 -1.58 -14.60
N ARG A 295 -17.19 -1.28 -15.70
CA ARG A 295 -17.15 -2.10 -16.91
C ARG A 295 -15.79 -2.02 -17.63
N LEU A 296 -15.16 -0.84 -17.64
CA LEU A 296 -13.81 -0.64 -18.19
C LEU A 296 -12.73 -1.53 -17.53
N ARG A 297 -12.93 -1.93 -16.27
CA ARG A 297 -12.01 -2.88 -15.58
C ARG A 297 -12.02 -4.28 -16.20
N LYS A 298 -13.04 -4.60 -16.99
CA LYS A 298 -13.25 -5.91 -17.62
C LYS A 298 -13.09 -5.85 -19.16
N ALA A 299 -12.69 -4.72 -19.70
CA ALA A 299 -12.46 -4.58 -21.14
C ALA A 299 -11.23 -5.38 -21.58
N ARG A 300 -11.17 -5.68 -22.88
CA ARG A 300 -9.99 -6.27 -23.52
C ARG A 300 -8.96 -5.19 -23.83
N TYR A 301 -7.73 -5.37 -23.35
CA TYR A 301 -6.62 -4.43 -23.52
C TYR A 301 -5.44 -5.05 -24.30
N ASP A 302 -5.63 -6.20 -24.91
CA ASP A 302 -4.59 -6.88 -25.68
C ASP A 302 -4.19 -6.10 -26.95
N ASN A 303 -5.15 -5.40 -27.58
CA ASN A 303 -4.89 -4.44 -28.64
C ASN A 303 -6.00 -3.36 -28.68
N PHE A 304 -5.74 -2.29 -29.43
CA PHE A 304 -6.64 -1.13 -29.48
C PHE A 304 -7.99 -1.44 -30.16
N ASP A 305 -8.03 -2.32 -31.15
CA ASP A 305 -9.26 -2.67 -31.86
C ASP A 305 -10.22 -3.42 -30.92
N ASN A 306 -9.71 -4.42 -30.20
CA ASN A 306 -10.50 -5.16 -29.20
C ASN A 306 -10.99 -4.26 -28.06
N PHE A 307 -10.15 -3.31 -27.63
CA PHE A 307 -10.52 -2.32 -26.63
C PHE A 307 -11.61 -1.37 -27.13
N SER A 308 -11.45 -0.85 -28.35
CA SER A 308 -12.38 0.12 -28.93
C SER A 308 -13.76 -0.49 -29.14
N GLU A 309 -13.84 -1.73 -29.64
CA GLU A 309 -15.10 -2.48 -29.74
C GLU A 309 -15.81 -2.59 -28.38
N ASP A 310 -15.06 -3.00 -27.34
CA ASP A 310 -15.60 -3.14 -25.99
C ASP A 310 -16.07 -1.78 -25.44
N PHE A 311 -15.28 -0.72 -25.63
CA PHE A 311 -15.61 0.64 -25.21
C PHE A 311 -16.88 1.15 -25.86
N ILE A 312 -16.99 1.04 -27.19
CA ILE A 312 -18.18 1.46 -27.93
C ILE A 312 -19.41 0.64 -27.52
N ARG A 313 -19.26 -0.68 -27.33
CA ARG A 313 -20.34 -1.53 -26.81
C ARG A 313 -20.82 -1.06 -25.44
N MET A 314 -19.89 -0.77 -24.53
CA MET A 314 -20.22 -0.26 -23.19
C MET A 314 -20.97 1.07 -23.22
N ILE A 315 -20.56 2.00 -24.10
CA ILE A 315 -21.25 3.30 -24.26
C ILE A 315 -22.67 3.09 -24.80
N LYS A 316 -22.85 2.28 -25.84
CA LYS A 316 -24.17 1.96 -26.42
C LYS A 316 -25.14 1.39 -25.38
N GLU A 317 -24.66 0.48 -24.54
CA GLU A 317 -25.48 -0.12 -23.48
C GLU A 317 -25.84 0.84 -22.36
N LEU A 318 -24.96 1.77 -22.02
CA LEU A 318 -25.17 2.71 -20.90
C LEU A 318 -25.90 3.98 -21.30
N ILE A 319 -25.82 4.37 -22.58
CA ILE A 319 -26.44 5.59 -23.10
C ILE A 319 -27.12 5.29 -24.44
N PRO A 320 -28.28 4.59 -24.42
CA PRO A 320 -28.96 4.16 -25.64
C PRO A 320 -29.41 5.31 -26.55
N ASP A 321 -29.67 6.49 -25.96
CA ASP A 321 -30.12 7.70 -26.68
C ASP A 321 -28.97 8.51 -27.30
N PHE A 322 -27.71 8.08 -27.16
CA PHE A 322 -26.56 8.78 -27.72
C PHE A 322 -26.47 8.55 -29.24
N LYS A 323 -27.08 9.43 -30.03
CA LYS A 323 -27.24 9.25 -31.49
C LYS A 323 -25.94 9.37 -32.32
N ASP A 324 -24.81 9.73 -31.71
CA ASP A 324 -23.58 10.08 -32.43
C ASP A 324 -22.39 9.15 -32.14
N HIS A 325 -22.65 7.84 -32.11
CA HIS A 325 -21.60 6.84 -31.83
C HIS A 325 -20.43 6.90 -32.82
N ALA A 326 -20.69 7.28 -34.08
CA ALA A 326 -19.64 7.47 -35.08
C ALA A 326 -18.65 8.59 -34.69
N THR A 327 -19.13 9.66 -34.05
CA THR A 327 -18.26 10.72 -33.52
C THR A 327 -17.41 10.23 -32.35
N ILE A 328 -17.94 9.38 -31.47
CA ILE A 328 -17.14 8.79 -30.38
C ILE A 328 -16.06 7.87 -30.93
N GLU A 329 -16.40 7.00 -31.89
CA GLU A 329 -15.46 6.07 -32.51
C GLU A 329 -14.34 6.81 -33.26
N GLY A 330 -14.71 7.86 -34.02
CA GLY A 330 -13.76 8.76 -34.66
C GLY A 330 -12.86 9.48 -33.66
N ALA A 331 -13.44 10.04 -32.59
CA ALA A 331 -12.68 10.74 -31.56
C ALA A 331 -11.74 9.81 -30.78
N LEU A 332 -12.16 8.56 -30.52
CA LEU A 332 -11.33 7.54 -29.87
C LEU A 332 -10.13 7.19 -30.75
N SER A 333 -10.35 6.98 -32.04
CA SER A 333 -9.30 6.67 -33.02
C SER A 333 -8.33 7.85 -33.20
N GLU A 334 -8.85 9.08 -33.28
CA GLU A 334 -8.04 10.29 -33.33
C GLU A 334 -7.16 10.44 -32.07
N ALA A 335 -7.74 10.23 -30.90
CA ALA A 335 -7.00 10.28 -29.63
C ALA A 335 -5.90 9.20 -29.58
N TYR A 336 -6.18 7.98 -30.04
CA TYR A 336 -5.18 6.92 -30.13
C TYR A 336 -4.02 7.30 -31.04
N LEU A 337 -4.29 7.77 -32.26
CA LEU A 337 -3.24 8.19 -33.19
C LEU A 337 -2.41 9.34 -32.62
N ARG A 338 -3.07 10.29 -31.93
CA ARG A 338 -2.40 11.43 -31.28
C ARG A 338 -1.47 11.02 -30.14
N PHE A 339 -1.88 10.05 -29.30
CA PHE A 339 -1.16 9.71 -28.08
C PHE A 339 -0.27 8.46 -28.16
N SER A 340 -0.48 7.60 -29.15
CA SER A 340 0.34 6.40 -29.37
C SER A 340 1.86 6.64 -29.43
N PRO A 341 2.38 7.78 -29.94
CA PRO A 341 3.83 8.05 -29.89
C PRO A 341 4.41 8.17 -28.48
N PHE A 342 3.57 8.37 -27.45
CA PHE A 342 4.00 8.49 -26.06
C PHE A 342 3.87 7.19 -25.27
N PHE A 343 3.35 6.12 -25.86
CA PHE A 343 3.11 4.86 -25.13
C PHE A 343 4.41 4.21 -24.66
N SER A 344 5.49 4.35 -25.42
CA SER A 344 6.81 3.83 -25.02
C SER A 344 7.35 4.45 -23.74
N LEU A 345 6.80 5.59 -23.28
CA LEU A 345 7.20 6.23 -22.03
C LEU A 345 6.53 5.62 -20.79
N ILE A 346 5.44 4.86 -20.92
CA ILE A 346 4.68 4.36 -19.76
C ILE A 346 5.56 3.50 -18.85
N GLU A 347 6.19 2.47 -19.39
CA GLU A 347 7.01 1.56 -18.58
C GLU A 347 8.27 2.24 -18.01
N PRO A 348 9.02 3.05 -18.76
CA PRO A 348 10.08 3.86 -18.17
C PRO A 348 9.62 4.74 -17.00
N PHE A 349 8.47 5.41 -17.12
CA PHE A 349 7.92 6.20 -16.01
C PHE A 349 7.48 5.34 -14.83
N THR A 350 6.83 4.20 -15.09
CA THR A 350 6.45 3.25 -14.04
C THR A 350 7.68 2.71 -13.31
N GLY A 351 8.77 2.41 -14.03
CA GLY A 351 10.04 2.02 -13.42
C GLY A 351 10.58 3.08 -12.45
N LEU A 352 10.58 4.36 -12.84
CA LEU A 352 10.98 5.45 -11.94
C LEU A 352 10.05 5.59 -10.73
N GLN A 353 8.75 5.40 -10.92
CA GLN A 353 7.79 5.35 -9.81
C GLN A 353 8.10 4.20 -8.85
N MET A 354 8.44 3.02 -9.37
CA MET A 354 8.79 1.87 -8.53
C MET A 354 10.11 2.08 -7.78
N CYS A 355 11.08 2.81 -8.35
CA CYS A 355 12.30 3.20 -7.63
C CYS A 355 11.99 4.04 -6.38
N ILE A 356 11.11 5.03 -6.50
CA ILE A 356 10.79 5.95 -5.38
C ILE A 356 9.78 5.37 -4.39
N ARG A 357 8.97 4.38 -4.79
CA ARG A 357 7.90 3.74 -4.00
C ARG A 357 8.31 3.46 -2.56
N ARG A 358 9.45 2.79 -2.37
CA ARG A 358 9.93 2.41 -1.04
C ARG A 358 10.33 3.62 -0.18
N SER A 359 10.93 4.64 -0.77
CA SER A 359 11.23 5.89 -0.05
C SER A 359 9.97 6.57 0.46
N ILE A 360 8.87 6.53 -0.30
CA ILE A 360 7.58 7.10 0.11
C ILE A 360 6.93 6.28 1.24
N GLU A 361 6.97 4.94 1.14
CA GLU A 361 6.49 4.05 2.21
C GLU A 361 7.26 4.31 3.52
N LEU A 362 8.59 4.41 3.44
CA LEU A 362 9.43 4.73 4.59
C LEU A 362 9.13 6.11 5.17
N LEU A 363 8.88 7.12 4.35
CA LEU A 363 8.51 8.45 4.84
C LEU A 363 7.23 8.42 5.70
N ILE A 364 6.24 7.62 5.31
CA ILE A 364 5.01 7.42 6.10
C ILE A 364 5.31 6.66 7.41
N LEU A 365 6.16 5.63 7.36
CA LEU A 365 6.50 4.85 8.55
C LEU A 365 7.43 5.61 9.52
N ILE A 366 8.26 6.52 9.02
CA ILE A 366 9.04 7.48 9.81
C ILE A 366 8.10 8.42 10.54
N ASP A 367 7.10 8.98 9.84
CA ASP A 367 6.06 9.81 10.46
C ASP A 367 5.37 9.07 11.62
N TYR A 368 5.00 7.80 11.41
CA TYR A 368 4.41 6.97 12.48
C TYR A 368 5.37 6.70 13.64
N SER A 369 6.65 6.44 13.33
CA SER A 369 7.68 6.20 14.33
C SER A 369 7.97 7.45 15.16
N LEU A 370 8.00 8.62 14.53
CA LEU A 370 8.18 9.91 15.20
C LEU A 370 6.98 10.26 16.07
N TYR A 371 5.75 10.01 15.60
CA TYR A 371 4.54 10.19 16.40
C TYR A 371 4.57 9.40 17.71
N LEU A 372 5.08 8.17 17.68
CA LEU A 372 5.26 7.33 18.87
C LEU A 372 6.41 7.86 19.74
N LYS A 373 7.52 8.27 19.13
CA LYS A 373 8.69 8.81 19.83
C LYS A 373 8.39 10.11 20.58
N GLU A 374 7.58 10.99 19.99
CA GLU A 374 7.06 12.22 20.61
C GLU A 374 6.29 11.93 21.90
N ARG A 375 5.73 10.73 22.02
CA ARG A 375 4.99 10.23 23.19
C ARG A 375 5.85 9.36 24.12
N GLY A 376 7.16 9.38 23.96
CA GLY A 376 8.10 8.61 24.78
C GLY A 376 8.12 7.10 24.48
N LEU A 377 7.51 6.66 23.38
CA LEU A 377 7.49 5.25 22.98
C LEU A 377 8.58 4.96 21.96
N ASN A 378 9.36 3.91 22.19
CA ASN A 378 10.40 3.50 21.25
C ASN A 378 9.82 2.58 20.17
N CYS A 379 9.94 3.00 18.91
CA CYS A 379 9.44 2.27 17.74
C CYS A 379 10.59 1.63 16.98
N GLN A 380 10.41 0.39 16.54
CA GLN A 380 11.35 -0.33 15.70
C GLN A 380 10.64 -0.81 14.43
N LEU A 381 11.29 -0.66 13.28
CA LEU A 381 10.79 -1.12 11.99
C LEU A 381 11.54 -2.38 11.56
N PHE A 382 10.79 -3.40 11.15
CA PHE A 382 11.36 -4.66 10.69
C PHE A 382 10.72 -5.14 9.40
N ASN A 383 11.52 -5.56 8.43
CA ASN A 383 11.06 -6.41 7.35
C ASN A 383 10.78 -7.81 7.91
N ILE A 384 9.53 -8.25 7.81
CA ILE A 384 9.07 -9.55 8.33
C ILE A 384 8.52 -10.45 7.22
N PHE A 385 8.34 -9.95 6.00
CA PHE A 385 7.92 -10.76 4.86
C PHE A 385 8.96 -10.68 3.74
N ASP A 386 9.10 -11.78 2.99
CA ASP A 386 9.65 -11.72 1.64
C ASP A 386 8.86 -10.70 0.80
N GLU A 387 9.53 -9.65 0.36
CA GLU A 387 8.95 -8.54 -0.39
C GLU A 387 8.35 -8.98 -1.74
N LYS A 388 8.90 -10.03 -2.35
CA LYS A 388 8.40 -10.59 -3.61
C LYS A 388 7.03 -11.22 -3.40
N ILE A 389 6.81 -11.83 -2.24
CA ILE A 389 5.52 -12.47 -1.89
C ILE A 389 4.54 -11.43 -1.35
N SER A 390 5.00 -10.56 -0.45
CA SER A 390 4.19 -9.50 0.14
C SER A 390 4.95 -8.17 0.15
N PRO A 391 4.59 -7.21 -0.72
CA PRO A 391 5.32 -5.95 -0.85
C PRO A 391 5.17 -5.04 0.37
N HIS A 392 4.13 -5.21 1.18
CA HIS A 392 3.95 -4.53 2.47
C HIS A 392 4.57 -5.38 3.57
N ASN A 393 5.89 -5.33 3.66
CA ASN A 393 6.68 -6.23 4.49
C ASN A 393 7.20 -5.61 5.79
N ILE A 394 7.00 -4.31 6.03
CA ILE A 394 7.48 -3.65 7.24
C ILE A 394 6.45 -3.76 8.37
N ALA A 395 6.87 -4.34 9.49
CA ALA A 395 6.19 -4.26 10.77
C ALA A 395 6.70 -3.10 11.61
N ILE A 396 5.77 -2.40 12.26
CA ILE A 396 6.00 -1.47 13.36
C ILE A 396 5.92 -2.27 14.65
N ILE A 397 7.00 -2.25 15.43
CA ILE A 397 7.12 -2.98 16.69
C ILE A 397 7.40 -1.99 17.81
N VAL A 398 6.53 -1.97 18.81
CA VAL A 398 6.67 -1.13 20.01
C VAL A 398 6.57 -2.02 21.24
N LYS A 399 7.56 -1.91 22.11
CA LYS A 399 7.56 -2.55 23.43
C LYS A 399 7.53 -1.45 24.49
N ARG A 400 6.56 -1.51 25.41
CA ARG A 400 6.61 -0.71 26.63
C ARG A 400 7.60 -1.36 27.58
N HIS A 401 8.55 -0.57 28.07
CA HIS A 401 9.37 -0.99 29.19
C HIS A 401 8.47 -0.98 30.43
N ASN A 402 8.28 -2.15 31.04
CA ASN A 402 7.67 -2.25 32.37
C ASN A 402 8.57 -1.62 33.43
#